data_AF-A0A1V3BW87-F1
#
_entry.id   AF-A0A1V3BW87-F1
#
_cell.length_a   1.000
_cell.length_b   1.000
_cell.length_c   1.000
_cell.angle_alpha   90.00
_cell.angle_beta   90.00
_cell.angle_gamma   90.00
#
_symmetry.space_group_name_H-M   'P 1'
#
loop_
_entity.id
_entity.type
_entity.pdbx_description
1 polymer ?
#
loop_
_entity_poly.entity_id
_entity_poly.type
_entity_poly.pdbx_seq_one_letter_code
_entity_poly.pdbx_strand_id
1 'polypeptide(L)'
;MKKTEDEYLHEHRTTVAYDVLKDTVNSLKARYIALGRAAVGDPEAQEQYNARMREVRDEVLRVDPRDLQAVTDLTERYGTELRELRREEG
;
A
#
# COMPACT_ATOMS: atom_id res chain seq x y z
N MET A 1 -12.76 31.92 -10.10
CA MET A 1 -11.31 31.92 -10.36
C MET A 1 -10.97 30.59 -11.02
N LYS A 2 -10.26 30.58 -12.15
CA LYS A 2 -9.80 29.32 -12.78
C LYS A 2 -8.50 28.88 -12.10
N LYS A 3 -8.29 27.57 -11.93
CA LYS A 3 -7.02 27.03 -11.42
C LYS A 3 -5.87 27.36 -12.37
N THR A 4 -4.67 27.49 -11.84
CA THR A 4 -3.44 27.64 -12.64
C THR A 4 -3.03 26.31 -13.26
N GLU A 5 -2.19 26.35 -14.30
CA GLU A 5 -1.63 25.14 -14.92
C GLU A 5 -0.88 24.27 -13.90
N ASP A 6 -0.11 24.90 -13.00
CA ASP A 6 0.60 24.21 -11.92
C ASP A 6 -0.35 23.50 -10.94
N GLU A 7 -1.49 24.12 -10.60
CA GLU A 7 -2.51 23.51 -9.75
C GLU A 7 -3.17 22.30 -10.42
N TYR A 8 -3.42 22.37 -11.73
CA TYR A 8 -3.93 21.21 -12.50
C TYR A 8 -2.91 20.07 -12.58
N LEU A 9 -1.64 20.39 -12.84
CA LEU A 9 -0.56 19.40 -12.89
C LEU A 9 -0.35 18.73 -11.53
N HIS A 10 -0.40 19.51 -10.44
CA HIS A 10 -0.27 18.98 -9.09
C HIS A 10 -1.43 18.05 -8.71
N GLU A 11 -2.68 18.43 -9.03
CA GLU A 11 -3.86 17.60 -8.81
C GLU A 11 -3.82 16.29 -9.62
N HIS A 12 -3.37 16.36 -10.88
CA HIS A 12 -3.22 15.18 -11.71
C HIS A 12 -2.16 14.22 -11.16
N ARG A 13 -1.00 14.75 -10.75
CA ARG A 13 0.10 13.97 -10.17
C ARG A 13 -0.31 13.28 -8.86
N THR A 14 -1.00 13.99 -7.97
CA THR A 14 -1.46 13.43 -6.69
C THR A 14 -2.51 12.35 -6.92
N THR A 15 -3.44 12.54 -7.87
CA THR A 15 -4.41 11.50 -8.26
C THR A 15 -3.72 10.23 -8.76
N VAL A 16 -2.81 10.36 -9.72
CA VAL A 16 -2.08 9.22 -10.28
C VAL A 16 -1.25 8.52 -9.21
N ALA A 17 -0.54 9.26 -8.36
CA ALA A 17 0.25 8.68 -7.28
C ALA A 17 -0.63 7.90 -6.29
N TYR A 18 -1.80 8.44 -5.92
CA TYR A 18 -2.71 7.77 -5.00
C TYR A 18 -3.36 6.52 -5.62
N ASP A 19 -3.60 6.51 -6.92
CA ASP A 19 -4.04 5.31 -7.65
C ASP A 19 -2.97 4.20 -7.61
N VAL A 20 -1.70 4.55 -7.86
CA VAL A 20 -0.57 3.60 -7.74
C VAL A 20 -0.42 3.07 -6.31
N LEU A 21 -0.60 3.93 -5.29
CA LEU A 21 -0.60 3.49 -3.89
C LEU A 21 -1.70 2.45 -3.64
N LYS A 22 -2.93 2.70 -4.12
CA LYS A 22 -4.05 1.77 -3.95
C LYS A 22 -3.78 0.41 -4.61
N ASP A 23 -3.23 0.40 -5.82
CA ASP A 23 -2.88 -0.84 -6.53
C ASP A 23 -1.78 -1.63 -5.81
N THR A 24 -0.77 -0.91 -5.31
CA THR A 24 0.32 -1.50 -4.52
C THR A 24 -0.21 -2.13 -3.23
N VAL A 25 -1.06 -1.40 -2.50
CA VAL A 25 -1.69 -1.86 -1.26
C VAL A 25 -2.61 -3.05 -1.49
N ASN A 26 -3.39 -3.05 -2.57
CA ASN A 26 -4.26 -4.18 -2.92
C ASN A 26 -3.44 -5.43 -3.22
N SER A 27 -2.33 -5.28 -3.93
CA SER A 27 -1.39 -6.37 -4.19
C SER A 27 -0.75 -6.92 -2.91
N LEU A 28 -0.37 -6.03 -1.99
CA LEU A 28 0.20 -6.41 -0.69
C LEU A 28 -0.82 -7.13 0.21
N LYS A 29 -2.06 -6.64 0.29
CA LYS A 29 -3.14 -7.31 1.01
C LYS A 29 -3.43 -8.69 0.45
N ALA A 30 -3.50 -8.84 -0.88
CA ALA A 30 -3.69 -10.13 -1.51
C ALA A 30 -2.56 -11.12 -1.14
N ARG A 31 -1.31 -10.62 -1.06
CA ARG A 31 -0.17 -11.41 -0.62
C ARG A 31 -0.30 -11.86 0.84
N TYR A 32 -0.67 -10.96 1.75
CA TYR A 32 -0.91 -11.33 3.15
C TYR A 32 -2.04 -12.35 3.33
N ILE A 33 -3.12 -12.24 2.56
CA ILE A 33 -4.18 -13.25 2.55
C ILE A 33 -3.64 -14.62 2.11
N ALA A 34 -2.81 -14.65 1.06
CA ALA A 34 -2.21 -15.90 0.57
C ALA A 34 -1.28 -16.51 1.63
N LEU A 35 -0.44 -15.70 2.28
CA LEU A 35 0.44 -16.12 3.36
C LEU A 35 -0.33 -16.65 4.58
N GLY A 36 -1.38 -15.96 5.03
CA GLY A 36 -2.24 -16.44 6.12
C GLY A 36 -2.92 -17.77 5.78
N ARG A 37 -3.31 -18.00 4.52
CA ARG A 37 -3.83 -19.29 4.07
C ARG A 37 -2.76 -20.38 3.98
N ALA A 38 -1.51 -20.02 3.70
CA ALA A 38 -0.40 -20.97 3.67
C ALA A 38 0.05 -21.37 5.08
N ALA A 39 -0.07 -20.46 6.06
CA ALA A 39 0.24 -20.67 7.47
C ALA A 39 -0.82 -21.51 8.22
N VAL A 40 -1.57 -22.37 7.54
CA VAL A 40 -2.56 -23.24 8.19
C VAL A 40 -1.85 -24.20 9.15
N GLY A 41 -2.26 -24.17 10.42
CA GLY A 41 -1.60 -24.92 11.49
C GLY A 41 -0.62 -24.07 12.33
N ASP A 42 -0.39 -22.82 11.94
CA ASP A 42 0.36 -21.82 12.71
C ASP A 42 -0.52 -20.58 12.99
N PRO A 43 -1.28 -20.58 14.10
CA PRO A 43 -2.16 -19.47 14.46
C PRO A 43 -1.40 -18.15 14.70
N GLU A 44 -0.14 -18.22 15.13
CA GLU A 44 0.66 -17.04 15.40
C GLU A 44 1.04 -16.35 14.08
N ALA A 45 1.54 -17.11 13.10
CA ALA A 45 1.81 -16.59 11.77
C ALA A 45 0.55 -16.03 11.09
N GLN A 46 -0.60 -16.71 11.24
CA GLN A 46 -1.88 -16.20 10.72
C GLN A 46 -2.28 -14.85 11.34
N GLU A 47 -2.16 -14.72 12.66
CA GLU A 47 -2.47 -13.46 13.34
C GLU A 47 -1.49 -12.35 12.94
N GLN A 48 -0.20 -12.67 12.75
CA GLN A 48 0.79 -11.72 12.26
C GLN A 48 0.41 -11.16 10.88
N TYR A 49 0.07 -12.00 9.91
CA TYR A 49 -0.35 -11.54 8.58
C TYR A 49 -1.66 -10.74 8.62
N ASN A 50 -2.60 -11.12 9.48
CA ASN A 50 -3.84 -10.36 9.71
C ASN A 50 -3.57 -9.00 10.36
N ALA A 51 -2.63 -8.91 11.30
CA ALA A 51 -2.19 -7.67 11.91
C ALA A 51 -1.56 -6.74 10.87
N ARG A 52 -0.65 -7.26 10.02
CA ARG A 52 -0.06 -6.47 8.92
C ARG A 52 -1.10 -5.91 7.96
N MET A 53 -2.11 -6.69 7.58
CA MET A 53 -3.20 -6.17 6.75
C MET A 53 -3.97 -5.01 7.40
N ARG A 54 -4.19 -5.07 8.73
CA ARG A 54 -4.85 -4.00 9.49
C ARG A 54 -3.98 -2.75 9.54
N GLU A 55 -2.68 -2.90 9.80
CA GLU A 55 -1.71 -1.79 9.78
C GLU A 55 -1.70 -1.07 8.42
N VAL A 56 -1.56 -1.83 7.32
CA VAL A 56 -1.59 -1.27 5.96
C VAL A 56 -2.90 -0.53 5.69
N ARG A 57 -4.04 -1.08 6.13
CA ARG A 57 -5.34 -0.41 5.97
C ARG A 57 -5.38 0.91 6.74
N ASP A 58 -4.95 0.91 7.98
CA ASP A 58 -4.98 2.08 8.86
C ASP A 58 -4.08 3.21 8.35
N GLU A 59 -2.87 2.88 7.90
CA GLU A 59 -1.94 3.87 7.35
C GLU A 59 -2.47 4.50 6.07
N VAL A 60 -3.07 3.71 5.16
CA VAL A 60 -3.70 4.22 3.94
C VAL A 60 -4.95 5.08 4.23
N LEU A 61 -5.65 4.83 5.33
CA LEU A 61 -6.77 5.69 5.75
C LEU A 61 -6.30 7.01 6.36
N ARG A 62 -5.08 7.08 6.89
CA ARG A 62 -4.53 8.27 7.53
C ARG A 62 -3.75 9.17 6.58
N VAL A 63 -3.21 8.63 5.48
CA VAL A 63 -2.44 9.44 4.53
C VAL A 63 -3.33 10.48 3.84
N ASP A 64 -2.82 11.71 3.71
CA ASP A 64 -3.46 12.71 2.87
C ASP A 64 -3.21 12.36 1.40
N PRO A 65 -4.24 12.06 0.59
CA PRO A 65 -4.07 11.75 -0.82
C PRO A 65 -3.51 12.91 -1.66
N ARG A 66 -3.52 14.14 -1.12
CA ARG A 66 -2.95 15.33 -1.78
C ARG A 66 -1.49 15.57 -1.40
N ASP A 67 -0.99 14.89 -0.37
CA ASP A 67 0.43 14.93 -0.04
C ASP A 67 1.18 13.95 -0.95
N LEU A 68 1.69 14.49 -2.07
CA LEU A 68 2.42 13.70 -3.05
C LEU A 68 3.62 12.97 -2.43
N GLN A 69 4.31 13.59 -1.47
CA GLN A 69 5.49 12.98 -0.85
C GLN A 69 5.06 11.82 0.04
N ALA A 70 4.08 12.03 0.93
CA ALA A 70 3.60 10.98 1.82
C ALA A 70 3.02 9.78 1.06
N VAL A 71 2.29 10.02 -0.03
CA VAL A 71 1.77 8.96 -0.91
C VAL A 71 2.90 8.19 -1.60
N THR A 72 3.93 8.90 -2.07
CA THR A 72 5.09 8.27 -2.72
C THR A 72 5.88 7.42 -1.74
N ASP A 73 6.18 7.94 -0.55
CA ASP A 73 6.91 7.23 0.50
C ASP A 73 6.20 5.94 0.92
N LEU A 74 4.87 6.00 1.11
CA LEU A 74 4.07 4.81 1.40
C LEU A 74 4.10 3.79 0.24
N THR A 75 4.02 4.28 -1.00
CA THR A 75 4.05 3.42 -2.19
C THR A 75 5.39 2.69 -2.30
N GLU A 76 6.50 3.38 -2.09
CA GLU A 76 7.85 2.79 -2.15
C GLU A 76 8.08 1.77 -1.03
N ARG A 77 7.63 2.08 0.19
CA ARG A 77 7.73 1.17 1.34
C ARG A 77 6.96 -0.12 1.10
N TYR A 78 5.67 -0.03 0.77
CA TYR A 78 4.85 -1.22 0.50
C TYR A 78 5.26 -1.95 -0.78
N GLY A 79 5.75 -1.22 -1.78
CA GLY A 79 6.33 -1.83 -2.98
C GLY A 79 7.59 -2.65 -2.67
N THR A 80 8.40 -2.20 -1.71
CA THR A 80 9.59 -2.93 -1.26
C THR A 80 9.19 -4.17 -0.45
N GLU A 81 8.31 -4.02 0.52
CA GLU A 81 7.75 -5.13 1.31
C GLU A 81 7.11 -6.21 0.43
N LEU A 82 6.31 -5.81 -0.57
CA LEU A 82 5.72 -6.74 -1.53
C LEU A 82 6.77 -7.52 -2.34
N ARG A 83 7.90 -6.88 -2.69
CA ARG A 83 9.00 -7.57 -3.39
C ARG A 83 9.72 -8.55 -2.47
N GLU A 84 9.91 -8.21 -1.20
CA GLU A 84 10.53 -9.09 -0.20
C GLU A 84 9.66 -10.34 0.04
N LEU A 85 8.36 -10.15 0.30
CA LEU A 85 7.42 -11.25 0.49
C LEU A 85 7.27 -12.18 -0.73
N ARG A 86 7.64 -11.73 -1.93
CA ARG A 86 7.68 -12.56 -3.15
C ARG A 86 9.01 -13.29 -3.32
N ARG A 87 10.10 -12.77 -2.79
CA ARG A 87 11.44 -13.40 -2.86
C ARG A 87 11.57 -14.56 -1.88
N GLU A 88 10.90 -14.48 -0.73
CA GLU A 88 10.87 -15.55 0.28
C GLU A 88 10.14 -16.82 -0.19
N GLU A 89 9.51 -16.82 -1.38
CA GLU A 89 8.84 -17.99 -1.98
C GLU A 89 9.73 -18.82 -2.92
N GLY A 90 10.96 -18.39 -3.20
CA GLY A 90 11.92 -19.08 -4.08
C GLY A 90 13.06 -19.73 -3.31
#